data_AF-A0A1Q5SH63-F1
#
_entry.id   AF-A0A1Q5SH63-F1
#
_cell.length_a   1.000
_cell.length_b   1.000
_cell.length_c   1.000
_cell.angle_alpha   90.00
_cell.angle_beta   90.00
_cell.angle_gamma   90.00
#
_symmetry.space_group_name_H-M   'P 1'
#
loop_
_entity.id
_entity.type
_entity.pdbx_description
1 polymer ?
#
loop_
_entity_poly.entity_id
_entity_poly.type
_entity_poly.pdbx_seq_one_letter_code
_entity_poly.pdbx_strand_id
1 'polypeptide(L)'
;MTLGARTLVAHDIIDIERANILVSAADEDVALAKTAPGPEPEGAARFALGMVLVEATNILNRDLAAHSGRLTVNAELLLKALVQRDLAPRLDDAIGRYRLPRTLLEEAIRLAPEAPYSLRARFELLKAGFYESFVLDPFQLVGIGVDDLDHQIAEAKALALAIASGDDAEEAAFIHAIDLARASQLAPPEERRAYTSKALTALGAFSKAYPQSIRAATAGVIIKRLGGAE
;
A
#
# COMPACT_ATOMS: atom_id res chain seq x y z
N MET A 1 19.22 -3.10 47.72
CA MET A 1 19.62 -2.25 46.58
C MET A 1 18.99 -2.81 45.32
N THR A 2 17.92 -2.18 44.87
CA THR A 2 17.19 -2.47 43.64
C THR A 2 17.94 -1.85 42.46
N LEU A 3 18.54 -2.69 41.62
CA LEU A 3 19.06 -2.27 40.32
C LEU A 3 17.95 -2.47 39.28
N GLY A 4 17.67 -1.36 38.60
CA GLY A 4 16.47 -1.12 37.82
C GLY A 4 16.23 -2.14 36.71
N ALA A 5 14.95 -2.42 36.52
CA ALA A 5 14.41 -3.06 35.34
C ALA A 5 15.03 -2.42 34.09
N ARG A 6 15.66 -3.25 33.25
CA ARG A 6 15.92 -2.94 31.85
C ARG A 6 14.58 -2.59 31.22
N THR A 7 14.32 -1.29 31.09
CA THR A 7 13.21 -0.77 30.32
C THR A 7 13.41 -1.28 28.89
N LEU A 8 12.39 -1.96 28.37
CA LEU A 8 12.34 -2.45 27.00
C LEU A 8 12.77 -1.34 26.04
N VAL A 9 13.84 -1.59 25.28
CA VAL A 9 14.29 -0.72 24.20
C VAL A 9 13.16 -0.66 23.19
N ALA A 10 12.60 0.53 22.96
CA ALA A 10 11.76 0.76 21.79
C ALA A 10 12.60 0.40 20.56
N HIS A 11 12.16 -0.59 19.79
CA HIS A 11 12.88 -1.03 18.60
C HIS A 11 12.87 0.12 17.58
N ASP A 12 14.03 0.73 17.34
CA ASP A 12 14.20 1.69 16.24
C ASP A 12 13.80 0.99 14.93
N ILE A 13 12.75 1.50 14.28
CA ILE A 13 12.24 0.94 13.03
C ILE A 13 13.18 1.24 11.86
N ILE A 14 14.01 2.26 12.02
CA ILE A 14 15.02 2.70 11.07
C ILE A 14 16.27 3.18 11.82
N ASP A 15 17.43 2.71 11.38
CA ASP A 15 18.72 3.27 11.76
C ASP A 15 19.20 4.32 10.73
N ILE A 16 20.24 5.06 11.12
CA ILE A 16 20.82 6.12 10.27
C ILE A 16 21.44 5.57 8.98
N GLU A 17 21.94 4.34 8.98
CA GLU A 17 22.57 3.72 7.81
C GLU A 17 21.53 3.45 6.73
N ARG A 18 20.39 2.85 7.11
CA ARG A 18 19.27 2.60 6.20
C ARG A 18 18.69 3.91 5.67
N ALA A 19 18.55 4.93 6.51
CA ALA A 19 18.11 6.26 6.06
C ALA A 19 19.04 6.83 4.99
N ASN A 20 20.36 6.75 5.20
CA ASN A 20 21.35 7.24 4.23
C ASN A 20 21.32 6.45 2.92
N ILE A 21 21.15 5.12 2.98
CA ILE A 21 21.04 4.28 1.78
C ILE A 21 19.84 4.73 0.92
N LEU A 22 18.67 4.96 1.53
CA LEU A 22 17.48 5.40 0.80
C LEU A 22 17.67 6.78 0.17
N VAL A 23 18.30 7.70 0.89
CA VAL A 23 18.57 9.05 0.38
C VAL A 23 19.55 9.02 -0.79
N SER A 24 20.63 8.24 -0.68
CA SER A 24 21.60 8.08 -1.76
C SER A 24 20.98 7.43 -3.00
N ALA A 25 20.18 6.37 -2.82
CA ALA A 25 19.46 5.73 -3.92
C ALA A 25 18.50 6.72 -4.62
N ALA A 26 17.79 7.56 -3.84
CA ALA A 26 16.95 8.59 -4.41
C ALA A 26 17.74 9.61 -5.26
N ASP A 27 18.91 10.04 -4.79
CA ASP A 27 19.77 10.96 -5.54
C ASP A 27 20.28 10.35 -6.85
N GLU A 28 20.69 9.08 -6.81
CA GLU A 28 21.13 8.32 -7.98
C GLU A 28 20.01 8.18 -9.03
N ASP A 29 18.83 7.73 -8.60
CA ASP A 29 17.71 7.51 -9.52
C ASP A 29 17.16 8.82 -10.10
N VAL A 30 17.18 9.92 -9.34
CA VAL A 30 16.87 11.26 -9.86
C VAL A 30 17.85 11.67 -10.96
N ALA A 31 19.15 11.41 -10.77
CA ALA A 31 20.16 11.72 -11.77
C ALA A 31 19.95 10.86 -13.04
N LEU A 32 19.72 9.55 -12.87
CA LEU A 32 19.47 8.62 -13.97
C LEU A 32 18.24 9.01 -14.79
N ALA A 33 17.14 9.37 -14.14
CA ALA A 33 15.91 9.79 -14.82
C ALA A 33 16.12 11.05 -15.69
N LYS A 34 16.99 11.98 -15.25
CA LYS A 34 17.28 13.21 -16.01
C LYS A 34 18.17 12.99 -17.23
N THR A 35 19.03 11.97 -17.20
CA THR A 35 20.01 11.69 -18.27
C THR A 35 19.63 10.49 -19.14
N ALA A 36 18.47 9.89 -18.91
CA ALA A 36 18.03 8.70 -19.61
C ALA A 36 17.92 8.92 -21.14
N PRO A 37 18.41 7.99 -21.97
CA PRO A 37 18.45 8.17 -23.42
C PRO A 37 17.12 7.91 -24.15
N GLY A 38 16.01 7.67 -23.42
CA GLY A 38 14.69 7.45 -24.01
C GLY A 38 13.64 6.98 -23.00
N PRO A 39 12.38 6.76 -23.46
CA PRO A 39 11.24 6.50 -22.58
C PRO A 39 11.39 5.28 -21.68
N GLU A 40 11.89 4.16 -22.20
CA GLU A 40 12.01 2.93 -21.41
C GLU A 40 13.08 3.04 -20.30
N PRO A 41 14.33 3.49 -20.58
CA PRO A 41 15.30 3.79 -19.52
C PRO A 41 14.85 4.87 -18.54
N GLU A 42 14.15 5.91 -19.00
CA GLU A 42 13.60 6.96 -18.14
C GLU A 42 12.53 6.40 -17.20
N GLY A 43 11.64 5.55 -17.73
CA GLY A 43 10.62 4.88 -16.94
C GLY A 43 11.22 3.90 -15.93
N ALA A 44 12.30 3.20 -16.27
CA ALA A 44 13.03 2.34 -15.34
C ALA A 44 13.63 3.13 -14.16
N ALA A 45 14.25 4.29 -14.44
CA ALA A 45 14.79 5.17 -13.40
C ALA A 45 13.69 5.77 -12.52
N ARG A 46 12.57 6.21 -13.12
CA ARG A 46 11.39 6.67 -12.37
C ARG A 46 10.78 5.57 -11.50
N PHE A 47 10.71 4.34 -12.01
CA PHE A 47 10.27 3.18 -11.25
C PHE A 47 11.18 2.93 -10.05
N ALA A 48 12.50 2.90 -10.25
CA ALA A 48 13.47 2.71 -9.17
C ALA A 48 13.31 3.77 -8.08
N LEU A 49 13.23 5.05 -8.46
CA LEU A 49 12.95 6.14 -7.53
C LEU A 49 11.61 5.94 -6.80
N GLY A 50 10.56 5.57 -7.54
CA GLY A 50 9.25 5.27 -6.97
C GLY A 50 9.31 4.16 -5.91
N MET A 51 10.11 3.11 -6.14
CA MET A 51 10.31 2.04 -5.16
C MET A 51 11.06 2.51 -3.91
N VAL A 52 12.05 3.41 -4.06
CA VAL A 52 12.69 4.06 -2.90
C VAL A 52 11.65 4.83 -2.08
N LEU A 53 10.73 5.54 -2.72
CA LEU A 53 9.67 6.28 -2.02
C LEU A 53 8.61 5.35 -1.40
N VAL A 54 8.30 4.22 -2.03
CA VAL A 54 7.46 3.17 -1.42
C VAL A 54 8.08 2.70 -0.11
N GLU A 55 9.37 2.38 -0.12
CA GLU A 55 10.06 1.91 1.07
C GLU A 55 10.11 3.00 2.16
N ALA A 56 10.52 4.22 1.79
CA ALA A 56 10.58 5.33 2.73
C ALA A 56 9.20 5.61 3.37
N THR A 57 8.13 5.61 2.58
CA THR A 57 6.76 5.80 3.06
C THR A 57 6.34 4.69 4.03
N ASN A 58 6.67 3.42 3.71
CA ASN A 58 6.37 2.29 4.59
C ASN A 58 7.11 2.37 5.92
N ILE A 59 8.39 2.77 5.90
CA ILE A 59 9.18 2.97 7.11
C ILE A 59 8.58 4.08 7.97
N LEU A 60 8.28 5.25 7.37
CA LEU A 60 7.70 6.38 8.09
C LEU A 60 6.35 6.01 8.71
N ASN A 61 5.49 5.29 7.98
CA ASN A 61 4.19 4.85 8.50
C ASN A 61 4.33 3.82 9.61
N ARG A 62 5.26 2.88 9.50
CA ARG A 62 5.50 1.87 10.53
C ARG A 62 6.06 2.52 11.79
N ASP A 63 7.00 3.44 11.65
CA ASP A 63 7.60 4.20 12.75
C ASP A 63 6.56 5.06 13.47
N LEU A 64 5.74 5.81 12.71
CA LEU A 64 4.64 6.61 13.22
C LEU A 64 3.65 5.77 14.03
N ALA A 65 3.27 4.60 13.52
CA ALA A 65 2.34 3.69 14.19
C ALA A 65 2.93 3.09 15.48
N ALA A 66 4.22 2.72 15.48
CA ALA A 66 4.89 2.15 16.63
C ALA A 66 5.11 3.17 17.77
N HIS A 67 5.17 4.45 17.45
CA HIS A 67 5.51 5.52 18.39
C HIS A 67 4.33 6.49 18.63
N SER A 68 3.09 5.98 18.58
CA SER A 68 1.88 6.72 18.97
C SER A 68 1.68 8.04 18.20
N GLY A 69 1.94 8.02 16.89
CA GLY A 69 1.73 9.18 16.02
C GLY A 69 2.89 10.18 16.02
N ARG A 70 4.07 9.78 16.52
CA ARG A 70 5.30 10.60 16.45
C ARG A 70 6.38 9.84 15.70
N LEU A 71 7.23 10.56 14.98
CA LEU A 71 8.40 9.95 14.36
C LEU A 71 9.57 9.89 15.35
N THR A 72 10.40 8.87 15.22
CA THR A 72 11.72 8.82 15.84
C THR A 72 12.68 9.78 15.14
N VAL A 73 13.78 10.13 15.80
CA VAL A 73 14.79 11.06 15.25
C VAL A 73 15.30 10.60 13.88
N ASN A 74 15.54 9.30 13.69
CA ASN A 74 16.03 8.77 12.41
C ASN A 74 14.97 8.89 11.31
N ALA A 75 13.70 8.64 11.63
CA ALA A 75 12.59 8.82 10.70
C ALA A 75 12.38 10.31 10.35
N GLU A 76 12.51 11.23 11.31
CA GLU A 76 12.48 12.67 11.06
C GLU A 76 13.63 13.12 10.15
N LEU A 77 14.84 12.58 10.34
CA LEU A 77 15.99 12.87 9.49
C LEU A 77 15.77 12.38 8.05
N LEU A 78 15.25 11.17 7.87
CA LEU A 78 14.85 10.65 6.55
C LEU A 78 13.82 11.56 5.89
N LEU A 79 12.73 11.89 6.60
CA LEU A 79 11.68 12.76 6.06
C LEU A 79 12.26 14.12 5.66
N LYS A 80 13.09 14.74 6.49
CA LYS A 80 13.74 16.03 6.20
C LYS A 80 14.63 15.94 4.96
N ALA A 81 15.40 14.87 4.79
CA ALA A 81 16.24 14.66 3.62
C ALA A 81 15.40 14.55 2.33
N LEU A 82 14.26 13.86 2.38
CA LEU A 82 13.33 13.76 1.26
C LEU A 82 12.62 15.09 0.96
N VAL A 83 12.27 15.88 2.00
CA VAL A 83 11.67 17.22 1.82
C VAL A 83 12.62 18.14 1.05
N GLN A 84 13.92 18.11 1.38
CA GLN A 84 14.94 18.91 0.67
C GLN A 84 15.05 18.58 -0.83
N ARG A 85 14.55 17.41 -1.23
CA ARG A 85 14.56 16.91 -2.62
C ARG A 85 13.21 17.05 -3.32
N ASP A 86 12.19 17.58 -2.64
CA ASP A 86 10.80 17.59 -3.11
C ASP A 86 10.25 16.18 -3.39
N LEU A 87 10.70 15.18 -2.61
CA LEU A 87 10.32 13.77 -2.76
C LEU A 87 9.55 13.22 -1.54
N ALA A 88 9.31 14.06 -0.53
CA ALA A 88 8.75 13.59 0.72
C ALA A 88 7.28 13.13 0.57
N PRO A 89 6.91 11.97 1.15
CA PRO A 89 5.52 11.64 1.33
C PRO A 89 4.86 12.65 2.27
N ARG A 90 3.57 12.91 2.06
CA ARG A 90 2.81 13.90 2.84
C ARG A 90 1.97 13.19 3.88
N LEU A 91 2.03 13.67 5.12
CA LEU A 91 1.12 13.21 6.17
C LEU A 91 -0.31 13.65 5.82
N ASP A 92 -1.23 12.71 5.81
CA ASP A 92 -2.66 12.99 5.72
C ASP A 92 -3.29 12.74 7.10
N ASP A 93 -3.66 13.84 7.75
CA ASP A 93 -4.26 13.82 9.10
C ASP A 93 -5.61 13.08 9.13
N ALA A 94 -6.35 12.99 8.03
CA ALA A 94 -7.63 12.30 7.98
C ALA A 94 -7.48 10.78 8.10
N ILE A 95 -6.36 10.23 7.61
CA ILE A 95 -6.04 8.79 7.69
C ILE A 95 -4.89 8.47 8.65
N GLY A 96 -4.29 9.50 9.26
CA GLY A 96 -3.22 9.37 10.25
C GLY A 96 -1.97 8.68 9.72
N ARG A 97 -1.67 8.85 8.42
CA ARG A 97 -0.53 8.18 7.74
C ARG A 97 0.02 9.03 6.60
N TYR A 98 1.28 8.80 6.28
CA TYR A 98 1.95 9.33 5.10
C TYR A 98 1.41 8.67 3.82
N ARG A 99 1.03 9.49 2.84
CA ARG A 99 0.63 9.03 1.51
C ARG A 99 1.84 8.84 0.60
N LEU A 100 1.79 7.77 -0.20
CA LEU A 100 2.77 7.48 -1.22
C LEU A 100 2.78 8.59 -2.31
N PRO A 101 3.94 9.15 -2.68
CA PRO A 101 4.08 9.98 -3.86
C PRO A 101 3.94 9.13 -5.14
N ARG A 102 2.74 9.11 -5.72
CA ARG A 102 2.37 8.18 -6.80
C ARG A 102 2.96 8.52 -8.18
N THR A 103 3.21 9.79 -8.42
CA THR A 103 3.54 10.35 -9.75
C THR A 103 4.68 9.61 -10.44
N LEU A 104 5.72 9.21 -9.70
CA LEU A 104 6.87 8.50 -10.30
C LEU A 104 6.52 7.12 -10.84
N LEU A 105 5.71 6.35 -10.10
CA LEU A 105 5.26 5.03 -10.54
C LEU A 105 4.26 5.16 -11.70
N GLU A 106 3.36 6.14 -11.62
CA GLU A 106 2.39 6.44 -12.69
C GLU A 106 3.10 6.86 -13.99
N GLU A 107 4.09 7.73 -13.90
CA GLU A 107 4.90 8.15 -15.05
C GLU A 107 5.76 7.02 -15.61
N ALA A 108 6.32 6.16 -14.75
CA ALA A 108 7.06 4.98 -15.20
C ALA A 108 6.18 4.06 -16.05
N ILE A 109 4.98 3.74 -15.58
CA ILE A 109 4.00 2.95 -16.33
C ILE A 109 3.61 3.66 -17.63
N ARG A 110 3.38 4.97 -17.60
CA ARG A 110 3.01 5.75 -18.79
C ARG A 110 4.10 5.74 -19.86
N LEU A 111 5.36 5.77 -19.47
CA LEU A 111 6.49 5.79 -20.40
C LEU A 111 6.74 4.44 -21.08
N ALA A 112 6.62 3.34 -20.34
CA ALA A 112 6.77 1.99 -20.88
C ALA A 112 5.79 1.01 -20.21
N PRO A 113 4.53 0.98 -20.69
CA PRO A 113 3.46 0.21 -20.04
C PRO A 113 3.69 -1.31 -20.06
N GLU A 114 4.44 -1.81 -21.05
CA GLU A 114 4.78 -3.22 -21.22
C GLU A 114 6.14 -3.59 -20.61
N ALA A 115 6.81 -2.67 -19.91
CA ALA A 115 8.10 -2.94 -19.30
C ALA A 115 7.97 -3.96 -18.14
N PRO A 116 9.00 -4.77 -17.85
CA PRO A 116 8.95 -5.76 -16.78
C PRO A 116 8.59 -5.20 -15.39
N TYR A 117 8.92 -3.94 -15.11
CA TYR A 117 8.61 -3.29 -13.84
C TYR A 117 7.14 -2.82 -13.71
N SER A 118 6.42 -2.72 -14.83
CA SER A 118 5.06 -2.15 -14.87
C SER A 118 4.10 -2.88 -13.93
N LEU A 119 4.17 -4.21 -13.90
CA LEU A 119 3.35 -5.04 -13.00
C LEU A 119 3.61 -4.70 -11.53
N ARG A 120 4.88 -4.51 -11.14
CA ARG A 120 5.24 -4.17 -9.76
C ARG A 120 4.80 -2.75 -9.40
N ALA A 121 4.96 -1.79 -10.31
CA ALA A 121 4.53 -0.41 -10.11
C ALA A 121 3.01 -0.33 -9.86
N ARG A 122 2.23 -1.03 -10.70
CA ARG A 122 0.77 -1.13 -10.55
C ARG A 122 0.36 -1.75 -9.22
N PHE A 123 1.06 -2.80 -8.80
CA PHE A 123 0.80 -3.45 -7.51
C PHE A 123 1.06 -2.54 -6.31
N GLU A 124 2.13 -1.75 -6.30
CA GLU A 124 2.38 -0.80 -5.20
C GLU A 124 1.38 0.35 -5.19
N LEU A 125 0.95 0.82 -6.37
CA LEU A 125 -0.14 1.81 -6.48
C LEU A 125 -1.48 1.25 -5.98
N LEU A 126 -1.80 -0.03 -6.27
CA LEU A 126 -2.98 -0.71 -5.74
C LEU A 126 -2.93 -0.76 -4.20
N LYS A 127 -1.80 -1.19 -3.62
CA LYS A 127 -1.62 -1.25 -2.17
C LYS A 127 -1.80 0.12 -1.53
N ALA A 128 -1.18 1.15 -2.08
CA ALA A 128 -1.34 2.52 -1.61
C ALA A 128 -2.80 2.97 -1.73
N GLY A 129 -3.46 2.73 -2.86
CA GLY A 129 -4.89 2.98 -3.06
C GLY A 129 -5.76 2.36 -1.97
N PHE A 130 -5.57 1.06 -1.73
CA PHE A 130 -6.31 0.34 -0.71
C PHE A 130 -6.04 0.88 0.70
N TYR A 131 -4.79 0.88 1.16
CA TYR A 131 -4.46 1.21 2.54
C TYR A 131 -4.62 2.70 2.86
N GLU A 132 -4.61 3.60 1.87
CA GLU A 132 -4.86 5.03 2.09
C GLU A 132 -6.33 5.42 1.97
N SER A 133 -7.23 4.44 1.75
CA SER A 133 -8.66 4.67 1.53
C SER A 133 -9.55 4.40 2.75
N PHE A 134 -8.95 4.12 3.92
CA PHE A 134 -9.66 3.95 5.19
C PHE A 134 -8.72 4.18 6.39
N VAL A 135 -9.30 4.38 7.59
CA VAL A 135 -8.54 4.53 8.84
C VAL A 135 -8.48 3.22 9.62
N LEU A 136 -9.64 2.81 10.17
CA LEU A 136 -9.80 1.61 10.99
C LEU A 136 -10.86 0.68 10.41
N ASP A 137 -12.02 1.23 10.03
CA ASP A 137 -13.08 0.47 9.38
C ASP A 137 -12.83 0.47 7.86
N PRO A 138 -12.46 -0.67 7.24
CA PRO A 138 -12.24 -0.73 5.79
C PRO A 138 -13.50 -0.40 4.99
N PHE A 139 -14.69 -0.43 5.59
CA PHE A 139 -15.95 -0.11 4.91
C PHE A 139 -16.28 1.39 4.88
N GLN A 140 -15.50 2.24 5.55
CA GLN A 140 -15.62 3.69 5.48
C GLN A 140 -14.57 4.24 4.50
N LEU A 141 -15.00 4.72 3.33
CA LEU A 141 -14.10 5.29 2.34
C LEU A 141 -13.57 6.65 2.81
N VAL A 142 -12.27 6.88 2.65
CA VAL A 142 -11.62 8.17 2.89
C VAL A 142 -10.84 8.57 1.65
N GLY A 143 -11.10 9.78 1.14
CA GLY A 143 -10.36 10.35 0.00
C GLY A 143 -10.62 9.70 -1.36
N ILE A 144 -11.58 8.77 -1.46
CA ILE A 144 -12.01 8.14 -2.71
C ILE A 144 -13.54 8.07 -2.82
N GLY A 145 -14.05 8.09 -4.05
CA GLY A 145 -15.47 7.88 -4.37
C GLY A 145 -15.79 6.43 -4.77
N VAL A 146 -17.04 6.20 -5.17
CA VAL A 146 -17.50 4.88 -5.65
C VAL A 146 -16.84 4.51 -6.98
N ASP A 147 -16.70 5.45 -7.90
CA ASP A 147 -16.04 5.22 -9.19
C ASP A 147 -14.57 4.81 -9.02
N ASP A 148 -13.86 5.42 -8.05
CA ASP A 148 -12.48 5.04 -7.72
C ASP A 148 -12.41 3.60 -7.19
N LEU A 149 -13.39 3.21 -6.36
CA LEU A 149 -13.48 1.86 -5.81
C LEU A 149 -13.72 0.82 -6.92
N ASP A 150 -14.54 1.12 -7.92
CA ASP A 150 -14.77 0.21 -9.05
C ASP A 150 -13.50 0.02 -9.89
N HIS A 151 -12.75 1.09 -10.17
CA HIS A 151 -11.45 0.99 -10.82
C HIS A 151 -10.47 0.15 -10.00
N GLN A 152 -10.43 0.36 -8.68
CA GLN A 152 -9.56 -0.39 -7.77
C GLN A 152 -9.92 -1.88 -7.74
N ILE A 153 -11.21 -2.24 -7.74
CA ILE A 153 -11.69 -3.63 -7.80
C ILE A 153 -11.21 -4.32 -9.09
N ALA A 154 -11.34 -3.63 -10.22
CA ALA A 154 -10.92 -4.16 -11.52
C ALA A 154 -9.39 -4.37 -11.57
N GLU A 155 -8.63 -3.41 -11.07
CA GLU A 155 -7.17 -3.46 -11.01
C GLU A 155 -6.67 -4.55 -10.07
N ALA A 156 -7.26 -4.66 -8.88
CA ALA A 156 -6.93 -5.71 -7.91
C ALA A 156 -7.18 -7.11 -8.49
N LYS A 157 -8.28 -7.30 -9.22
CA LYS A 157 -8.58 -8.55 -9.91
C LYS A 157 -7.54 -8.86 -10.98
N ALA A 158 -7.19 -7.88 -11.81
CA ALA A 158 -6.20 -8.06 -12.88
C ALA A 158 -4.83 -8.44 -12.31
N LEU A 159 -4.40 -7.77 -11.24
CA LEU A 159 -3.13 -8.06 -10.57
C LEU A 159 -3.13 -9.42 -9.87
N ALA A 160 -4.22 -9.80 -9.19
CA ALA A 160 -4.34 -11.12 -8.57
C ALA A 160 -4.28 -12.28 -9.59
N LEU A 161 -4.65 -12.04 -10.85
CA LEU A 161 -4.52 -13.02 -11.93
C LEU A 161 -3.13 -13.03 -12.58
N ALA A 162 -2.45 -11.87 -12.61
CA ALA A 162 -1.15 -11.71 -13.25
C ALA A 162 0.02 -12.13 -12.33
N ILE A 163 -0.12 -11.93 -11.01
CA ILE A 163 0.91 -12.30 -10.03
C ILE A 163 0.71 -13.78 -9.67
N ALA A 164 1.67 -14.61 -10.08
CA ALA A 164 1.51 -16.06 -10.07
C ALA A 164 1.42 -16.69 -8.67
N SER A 165 2.18 -16.19 -7.69
CA SER A 165 2.25 -16.76 -6.33
C SER A 165 3.00 -15.86 -5.35
N GLY A 166 2.93 -16.20 -4.07
CA GLY A 166 3.63 -15.52 -2.98
C GLY A 166 2.78 -14.44 -2.29
N ASP A 167 3.43 -13.69 -1.40
CA ASP A 167 2.79 -12.69 -0.54
C ASP A 167 2.07 -11.60 -1.36
N ASP A 168 2.64 -11.20 -2.50
CA ASP A 168 2.02 -10.19 -3.36
C ASP A 168 0.72 -10.70 -4.02
N ALA A 169 0.68 -11.97 -4.42
CA ALA A 169 -0.53 -12.59 -4.96
C ALA A 169 -1.62 -12.70 -3.88
N GLU A 170 -1.23 -13.09 -2.65
CA GLU A 170 -2.12 -13.09 -1.50
C GLU A 170 -2.68 -11.70 -1.25
N GLU A 171 -1.82 -10.68 -1.18
CA GLU A 171 -2.21 -9.30 -0.91
C GLU A 171 -3.18 -8.77 -1.98
N ALA A 172 -2.90 -8.97 -3.26
CA ALA A 172 -3.78 -8.54 -4.35
C ALA A 172 -5.15 -9.24 -4.28
N ALA A 173 -5.16 -10.55 -4.03
CA ALA A 173 -6.40 -11.32 -3.88
C ALA A 173 -7.21 -10.87 -2.64
N PHE A 174 -6.53 -10.55 -1.54
CA PHE A 174 -7.15 -10.01 -0.35
C PHE A 174 -7.78 -8.64 -0.62
N ILE A 175 -7.02 -7.69 -1.18
CA ILE A 175 -7.50 -6.35 -1.54
C ILE A 175 -8.74 -6.46 -2.43
N HIS A 176 -8.70 -7.28 -3.47
CA HIS A 176 -9.85 -7.52 -4.35
C HIS A 176 -11.09 -7.99 -3.59
N ALA A 177 -10.94 -8.97 -2.69
CA ALA A 177 -12.04 -9.53 -1.92
C ALA A 177 -12.63 -8.50 -0.92
N ILE A 178 -11.77 -7.69 -0.28
CA ILE A 178 -12.22 -6.63 0.63
C ILE A 178 -12.92 -5.51 -0.15
N ASP A 179 -12.39 -5.07 -1.28
CA ASP A 179 -13.00 -3.99 -2.06
C ASP A 179 -14.37 -4.39 -2.62
N LEU A 180 -14.55 -5.66 -3.03
CA LEU A 180 -15.90 -6.18 -3.35
C LEU A 180 -16.84 -6.12 -2.15
N ALA A 181 -16.34 -6.43 -0.94
CA ALA A 181 -17.13 -6.30 0.28
C ALA A 181 -17.49 -4.84 0.57
N ARG A 182 -16.56 -3.90 0.39
CA ARG A 182 -16.79 -2.45 0.52
C ARG A 182 -17.86 -1.99 -0.46
N ALA A 183 -17.74 -2.36 -1.74
CA ALA A 183 -18.73 -2.04 -2.77
C ALA A 183 -20.11 -2.58 -2.40
N SER A 184 -20.21 -3.78 -1.81
CA SER A 184 -21.51 -4.31 -1.37
C SER A 184 -22.21 -3.43 -0.32
N GLN A 185 -21.46 -2.79 0.58
CA GLN A 185 -22.05 -1.93 1.61
C GLN A 185 -22.47 -0.57 1.05
N LEU A 186 -21.73 -0.06 0.07
CA LEU A 186 -21.93 1.27 -0.51
C LEU A 186 -22.90 1.26 -1.70
N ALA A 187 -23.11 0.10 -2.31
CA ALA A 187 -23.96 -0.04 -3.47
C ALA A 187 -25.45 0.26 -3.17
N PRO A 188 -26.18 0.80 -4.17
CA PRO A 188 -27.63 0.87 -4.15
C PRO A 188 -28.29 -0.49 -3.87
N PRO A 189 -29.50 -0.53 -3.28
CA PRO A 189 -30.18 -1.78 -2.93
C PRO A 189 -30.27 -2.82 -4.06
N GLU A 190 -30.47 -2.36 -5.30
CA GLU A 190 -30.58 -3.17 -6.51
C GLU A 190 -29.28 -3.90 -6.89
N GLU A 191 -28.12 -3.31 -6.60
CA GLU A 191 -26.80 -3.85 -6.94
C GLU A 191 -26.13 -4.56 -5.76
N ARG A 192 -26.54 -4.21 -4.54
CA ARG A 192 -26.00 -4.75 -3.28
C ARG A 192 -25.91 -6.27 -3.30
N ARG A 193 -26.98 -6.97 -3.71
CA ARG A 193 -27.01 -8.44 -3.73
C ARG A 193 -25.94 -9.03 -4.66
N ALA A 194 -25.70 -8.40 -5.81
CA ALA A 194 -24.69 -8.85 -6.75
C ALA A 194 -23.28 -8.66 -6.19
N TYR A 195 -22.99 -7.50 -5.59
CA TYR A 195 -21.72 -7.25 -4.93
C TYR A 195 -21.49 -8.16 -3.72
N THR A 196 -22.50 -8.35 -2.86
CA THR A 196 -22.43 -9.29 -1.73
C THR A 196 -22.08 -10.70 -2.21
N SER A 197 -22.73 -11.19 -3.26
CA SER A 197 -22.43 -12.51 -3.82
C SER A 197 -20.98 -12.60 -4.33
N LYS A 198 -20.51 -11.59 -5.08
CA LYS A 198 -19.12 -11.53 -5.56
C LYS A 198 -18.12 -11.52 -4.40
N ALA A 199 -18.37 -10.70 -3.38
CA ALA A 199 -17.53 -10.60 -2.19
C ALA A 199 -17.44 -11.94 -1.45
N LEU A 200 -18.59 -12.60 -1.19
CA LEU A 200 -18.62 -13.91 -0.52
C LEU A 200 -17.84 -14.97 -1.31
N THR A 201 -17.99 -15.00 -2.64
CA THR A 201 -17.21 -15.90 -3.51
C THR A 201 -15.71 -15.61 -3.42
N ALA A 202 -15.30 -14.34 -3.52
CA ALA A 202 -13.90 -13.95 -3.46
C ALA A 202 -13.26 -14.25 -2.09
N LEU A 203 -13.95 -13.92 -0.99
CA LEU A 203 -13.49 -14.19 0.38
C LEU A 203 -13.39 -15.69 0.68
N GLY A 204 -14.35 -16.48 0.18
CA GLY A 204 -14.31 -17.95 0.29
C GLY A 204 -13.15 -18.55 -0.50
N ALA A 205 -12.94 -18.09 -1.73
CA ALA A 205 -11.80 -18.50 -2.55
C ALA A 205 -10.45 -18.11 -1.90
N PHE A 206 -10.35 -16.89 -1.38
CA PHE A 206 -9.18 -16.41 -0.65
C PHE A 206 -8.86 -17.29 0.57
N SER A 207 -9.86 -17.55 1.42
CA SER A 207 -9.69 -18.37 2.63
C SER A 207 -9.26 -19.81 2.31
N LYS A 208 -9.71 -20.34 1.16
CA LYS A 208 -9.30 -21.67 0.68
C LYS A 208 -7.88 -21.68 0.11
N ALA A 209 -7.49 -20.62 -0.61
CA ALA A 209 -6.17 -20.50 -1.21
C ALA A 209 -5.07 -20.21 -0.16
N TYR A 210 -5.40 -19.44 0.89
CA TYR A 210 -4.46 -18.98 1.91
C TYR A 210 -4.92 -19.33 3.34
N PRO A 211 -5.14 -20.63 3.67
CA PRO A 211 -5.77 -21.02 4.93
C PRO A 211 -4.93 -20.72 6.19
N GLN A 212 -3.63 -20.52 6.02
CA GLN A 212 -2.71 -20.18 7.13
C GLN A 212 -2.45 -18.68 7.25
N SER A 213 -3.01 -17.85 6.36
CA SER A 213 -2.86 -16.41 6.45
C SER A 213 -3.70 -15.85 7.60
N ILE A 214 -3.14 -14.90 8.34
CA ILE A 214 -3.88 -14.12 9.34
C ILE A 214 -5.05 -13.37 8.68
N ARG A 215 -4.92 -13.02 7.40
CA ARG A 215 -5.99 -12.38 6.62
C ARG A 215 -7.18 -13.30 6.37
N ALA A 216 -6.99 -14.62 6.38
CA ALA A 216 -8.10 -15.57 6.24
C ALA A 216 -9.07 -15.50 7.44
N ALA A 217 -8.56 -15.21 8.64
CA ALA A 217 -9.42 -14.96 9.80
C ALA A 217 -10.28 -13.71 9.61
N THR A 218 -9.69 -12.64 9.06
CA THR A 218 -10.41 -11.41 8.71
C THR A 218 -11.48 -11.68 7.65
N ALA A 219 -11.16 -12.45 6.61
CA ALA A 219 -12.12 -12.86 5.59
C ALA A 219 -13.31 -13.62 6.20
N GLY A 220 -13.06 -14.53 7.16
CA GLY A 220 -14.11 -15.24 7.89
C GLY A 220 -15.05 -14.33 8.69
N VAL A 221 -14.52 -13.28 9.34
CA VAL A 221 -15.35 -12.29 10.05
C VAL A 221 -16.23 -11.51 9.06
N ILE A 222 -15.68 -11.10 7.92
CA ILE A 222 -16.42 -10.35 6.91
C ILE A 222 -17.50 -11.21 6.26
N ILE A 223 -17.22 -12.48 5.96
CA ILE A 223 -18.23 -13.43 5.45
C ILE A 223 -19.44 -13.49 6.39
N LYS A 224 -19.21 -13.61 7.71
CA LYS A 224 -20.30 -13.61 8.70
C LYS A 224 -21.07 -12.30 8.71
N ARG A 225 -20.37 -11.16 8.65
CA ARG A 225 -21.00 -9.83 8.58
C ARG A 225 -21.88 -9.67 7.34
N LEU A 226 -21.43 -10.16 6.18
CA LEU A 226 -22.14 -10.06 4.90
C LEU A 226 -23.28 -11.08 4.74
N GLY A 227 -23.15 -12.26 5.36
CA GLY A 227 -24.15 -13.32 5.32
C GLY A 227 -25.42 -13.03 6.12
N GLY A 228 -25.46 -11.91 6.86
CA GLY A 228 -26.47 -11.64 7.87
C GLY A 228 -26.18 -12.50 9.10
N ALA A 229 -25.58 -11.90 10.13
CA ALA A 229 -25.41 -12.59 11.40
C ALA A 229 -26.81 -12.93 11.96
N GLU A 230 -27.05 -14.22 12.20
CA GLU A 230 -28.01 -14.72 13.19
C GLU A 230 -27.67 -14.16 14.58
#